data_AF-Q6HFQ5-F1
#
_entry.id   AF-Q6HFQ5-F1
#
_cell.length_a   1.000
_cell.length_b   1.000
_cell.length_c   1.000
_cell.angle_alpha   90.00
_cell.angle_beta   90.00
_cell.angle_gamma   90.00
#
_symmetry.space_group_name_H-M   'P 1'
#
loop_
_entity.id
_entity.type
_entity.pdbx_description
1 polymer ?
#
loop_
_entity_poly.entity_id
_entity_poly.type
_entity_poly.pdbx_seq_one_letter_code
_entity_poly.pdbx_strand_id
1 'polypeptide(L)'
;MLKNAVILQLHLLRSSKNGSVNVETMLSATAITKLRDGKLMLATTYNGLFIEQNGEWKQILNGFQKRIRDLHSEDNVVYGVGDEGIFIRSMNGGENWTVQRFPNKGNELECV
;
A
#
# COMPACT_ATOMS: atom_id res chain seq x y z
N MET A 1 -13.95 -14.44 -7.11
CA MET A 1 -13.14 -13.39 -6.46
C MET A 1 -11.69 -13.79 -6.14
N LEU A 2 -11.30 -15.08 -6.16
CA LEU A 2 -9.92 -15.52 -5.85
C LEU A 2 -8.91 -15.56 -7.01
N LYS A 3 -9.30 -15.26 -8.25
CA LYS A 3 -8.37 -15.31 -9.40
C LYS A 3 -7.43 -14.10 -9.50
N ASN A 4 -7.69 -13.00 -8.79
CA ASN A 4 -6.95 -11.75 -8.99
C ASN A 4 -5.68 -11.65 -8.13
N ALA A 5 -5.66 -12.23 -6.93
CA ALA A 5 -4.50 -12.13 -6.02
C ALA A 5 -3.24 -12.82 -6.58
N VAL A 6 -3.41 -14.01 -7.18
CA VAL A 6 -2.29 -14.78 -7.77
C VAL A 6 -1.74 -14.11 -9.03
N ILE A 7 -2.60 -13.49 -9.84
CA ILE A 7 -2.21 -12.79 -11.08
C ILE A 7 -1.47 -11.48 -10.75
N LEU A 8 -1.86 -10.78 -9.69
CA LEU A 8 -1.18 -9.57 -9.19
C LEU A 8 0.23 -9.88 -8.68
N GLN A 9 0.39 -10.97 -7.91
CA GLN A 9 1.70 -11.42 -7.43
C GLN A 9 2.64 -11.75 -8.59
N LEU A 10 2.14 -12.34 -9.68
CA LEU A 10 2.94 -12.69 -10.86
C LEU A 10 3.32 -11.47 -11.73
N HIS A 11 2.45 -10.45 -11.83
CA HIS A 11 2.73 -9.24 -12.63
C HIS A 11 3.73 -8.31 -11.96
N LEU A 12 3.68 -8.14 -10.64
CA LEU A 12 4.65 -7.32 -9.91
C LEU A 12 6.09 -7.86 -10.00
N LEU A 13 6.25 -9.18 -10.09
CA LEU A 13 7.56 -9.82 -10.31
C LEU A 13 8.16 -9.51 -11.69
N ARG A 14 7.34 -9.26 -12.72
CA ARG A 14 7.82 -8.99 -14.09
C ARG A 14 8.40 -7.59 -14.28
N SER A 15 7.95 -6.59 -13.51
CA SER A 15 8.42 -5.21 -13.63
C SER A 15 9.86 -4.99 -13.11
N SER A 16 10.45 -5.98 -12.42
CA SER A 16 11.78 -5.86 -11.80
C SER A 16 12.97 -6.23 -12.71
N LYS A 17 12.73 -6.59 -13.99
CA LYS A 17 13.76 -7.20 -14.85
C LYS A 17 14.64 -6.22 -15.64
N ASN A 18 14.89 -5.00 -15.15
CA ASN A 18 15.89 -4.11 -15.74
C ASN A 18 16.90 -3.63 -14.69
N GLY A 19 17.92 -4.46 -14.46
CA GLY A 19 19.22 -4.04 -13.91
C GLY A 19 19.31 -3.95 -12.39
N SER A 20 19.78 -5.05 -11.78
CA SER A 20 20.44 -5.06 -10.46
C SER A 20 19.56 -4.74 -9.24
N VAL A 21 18.73 -5.70 -8.81
CA VAL A 21 18.23 -5.71 -7.42
C VAL A 21 18.60 -7.02 -6.75
N ASN A 22 19.56 -6.91 -5.84
CA ASN A 22 19.81 -7.91 -4.80
C ASN A 22 18.54 -8.05 -3.95
N VAL A 23 18.25 -9.30 -3.55
CA VAL A 23 17.06 -9.76 -2.81
C VAL A 23 15.73 -9.52 -3.52
N GLU A 24 15.14 -10.59 -4.07
CA GLU A 24 13.72 -10.64 -4.45
C GLU A 24 12.87 -10.28 -3.22
N THR A 25 12.57 -8.99 -3.05
CA THR A 25 11.73 -8.55 -1.96
C THR A 25 10.34 -9.10 -2.27
N MET A 26 9.86 -10.06 -1.48
CA MET A 26 8.55 -10.66 -1.69
C MET A 26 7.47 -9.58 -1.60
N LEU A 27 7.02 -9.10 -2.76
CA LEU A 27 5.91 -8.17 -2.87
C LEU A 27 4.62 -8.98 -2.78
N SER A 28 4.10 -9.10 -1.56
CA SER A 28 2.73 -9.57 -1.37
C SER A 28 1.78 -8.38 -1.39
N ALA A 29 0.76 -8.47 -2.23
CA ALA A 29 -0.38 -7.56 -2.20
C ALA A 29 -1.14 -7.78 -0.89
N THR A 30 -1.39 -6.71 -0.14
CA THR A 30 -2.07 -6.77 1.16
C THR A 30 -3.49 -6.21 1.10
N ALA A 31 -3.71 -5.22 0.24
CA ALA A 31 -5.03 -4.67 -0.05
C ALA A 31 -5.08 -4.14 -1.48
N ILE A 32 -6.28 -4.12 -2.05
CA ILE A 32 -6.56 -3.49 -3.35
C ILE A 32 -7.85 -2.69 -3.22
N THR A 33 -7.86 -1.47 -3.74
CA THR A 33 -9.05 -0.62 -3.78
C THR A 33 -9.20 0.03 -5.15
N LYS A 34 -10.44 0.37 -5.51
CA LYS A 34 -10.77 1.06 -6.76
C LYS A 34 -11.01 2.53 -6.43
N LEU A 35 -10.33 3.41 -7.16
CA LEU A 35 -10.50 4.85 -7.05
C LEU A 35 -11.72 5.32 -7.87
N ARG A 36 -12.18 6.54 -7.59
CA ARG A 36 -13.31 7.16 -8.28
C ARG A 36 -13.13 7.26 -9.79
N ASP A 37 -11.91 7.53 -10.25
CA ASP A 37 -11.57 7.63 -11.68
C ASP A 37 -11.45 6.25 -12.38
N GLY A 38 -11.67 5.17 -11.65
CA GLY A 38 -11.63 3.81 -12.16
C GLY A 38 -10.28 3.11 -12.02
N LYS A 39 -9.21 3.84 -11.65
CA LYS A 39 -7.88 3.26 -11.43
C LYS A 39 -7.88 2.32 -10.23
N LEU A 40 -6.97 1.36 -10.25
CA LEU A 40 -6.75 0.46 -9.13
C LEU A 40 -5.56 0.93 -8.31
N MET A 41 -5.70 0.87 -6.99
CA MET A 41 -4.63 1.14 -6.05
C MET A 41 -4.35 -0.12 -5.23
N LEU A 42 -3.07 -0.41 -5.03
CA LEU A 42 -2.58 -1.61 -4.40
C LEU A 42 -1.65 -1.27 -3.23
N ALA A 43 -1.86 -1.92 -2.10
CA ALA A 43 -0.92 -1.93 -0.98
C ALA A 43 -0.04 -3.17 -1.02
N THR A 44 1.22 -3.02 -0.61
CA THR A 44 2.19 -4.11 -0.50
C THR A 44 2.78 -4.21 0.91
N THR A 45 3.37 -5.35 1.24
CA THR A 45 3.98 -5.59 2.56
C THR A 45 5.12 -4.62 2.90
N TYR A 46 6.00 -4.29 1.95
CA TYR A 46 7.24 -3.54 2.24
C TYR A 46 7.51 -2.33 1.33
N ASN A 47 6.85 -2.24 0.16
CA ASN A 47 7.12 -1.18 -0.82
C ASN A 47 5.98 -0.15 -0.90
N GLY A 48 5.13 -0.09 0.13
CA GLY A 48 4.06 0.91 0.20
C GLY A 48 2.98 0.71 -0.87
N LEU A 49 2.57 1.81 -1.51
CA LEU A 49 1.40 1.85 -2.40
C LEU A 49 1.78 2.01 -3.86
N PHE A 50 1.03 1.32 -4.72
CA PHE A 50 1.09 1.39 -6.16
C PHE A 50 -0.27 1.77 -6.74
N ILE A 51 -0.26 2.43 -7.88
CA ILE A 51 -1.46 2.74 -8.65
C ILE A 51 -1.29 2.22 -10.08
N GLU A 52 -2.36 1.68 -10.64
CA GLU A 52 -2.41 1.29 -12.04
C GLU A 52 -2.60 2.53 -12.93
N GLN A 53 -1.68 2.70 -13.86
CA GLN A 53 -1.65 3.78 -14.85
C GLN A 53 -1.26 3.20 -16.20
N ASN A 54 -2.19 3.23 -17.16
CA ASN A 54 -1.95 2.82 -18.55
C ASN A 54 -1.39 1.38 -18.69
N GLY A 55 -1.83 0.45 -17.85
CA GLY A 55 -1.35 -0.94 -17.84
C GLY A 55 -0.04 -1.17 -17.07
N GLU A 56 0.54 -0.13 -16.47
CA GLU A 56 1.73 -0.21 -15.63
C GLU A 56 1.38 0.11 -14.16
N TRP A 57 2.13 -0.48 -13.23
CA TRP A 57 2.00 -0.17 -11.80
C TRP A 57 3.06 0.84 -11.38
N LYS A 58 2.62 2.05 -11.02
CA LYS A 58 3.50 3.12 -10.55
C LYS A 58 3.48 3.19 -9.03
N GLN A 59 4.65 3.18 -8.41
CA GLN A 59 4.76 3.42 -6.97
C GLN A 59 4.44 4.88 -6.65
N ILE A 60 3.52 5.12 -5.71
CA ILE A 60 3.03 6.47 -5.35
C ILE A 60 3.28 6.81 -3.88
N LEU A 61 3.46 5.81 -3.02
CA LEU A 61 3.82 6.02 -1.63
C LEU A 61 4.93 5.04 -1.28
N ASN A 62 6.07 5.56 -0.85
CA ASN A 62 7.24 4.80 -0.43
C ASN A 62 7.79 5.35 0.91
N GLY A 63 8.80 4.70 1.48
CA GLY A 63 9.47 5.20 2.68
C GLY A 63 8.87 4.77 4.02
N PHE A 64 7.77 4.02 4.01
CA PHE A 64 7.20 3.43 5.23
C PHE A 64 7.51 1.93 5.26
N GLN A 65 8.46 1.54 6.11
CA GLN A 65 8.95 0.15 6.30
C GLN A 65 7.93 -0.74 7.06
N LYS A 66 6.64 -0.47 6.87
CA LYS A 66 5.56 -1.11 7.61
C LYS A 66 4.43 -1.45 6.65
N ARG A 67 3.82 -2.59 6.91
CA ARG A 67 2.75 -3.12 6.08
C ARG A 67 1.49 -2.27 6.24
N ILE A 68 0.96 -1.82 5.10
CA ILE A 68 -0.43 -1.37 4.99
C ILE A 68 -1.31 -2.61 4.90
N ARG A 69 -2.30 -2.71 5.76
CA ARG A 69 -3.19 -3.88 5.86
C ARG A 69 -4.48 -3.71 5.09
N ASP A 70 -4.97 -2.49 4.99
CA ASP A 70 -6.22 -2.21 4.31
C ASP A 70 -6.19 -0.83 3.64
N LEU A 71 -7.00 -0.71 2.59
CA LEU A 71 -7.20 0.51 1.82
C LEU A 71 -8.69 0.69 1.54
N HIS A 72 -9.18 1.89 1.78
CA HIS A 72 -10.53 2.29 1.45
C HIS A 72 -10.52 3.59 0.64
N SER A 73 -11.37 3.68 -0.37
CA SER A 73 -11.54 4.89 -1.16
C SER A 73 -13.00 5.31 -1.11
N GLU A 74 -13.23 6.58 -0.81
CA GLU A 74 -14.54 7.23 -0.87
C GLU A 74 -14.36 8.57 -1.60
N ASP A 75 -15.03 8.70 -2.75
CA ASP A 75 -14.81 9.80 -3.70
C ASP A 75 -13.31 10.02 -4.02
N ASN A 76 -12.79 11.21 -3.72
CA ASN A 76 -11.39 11.57 -3.94
C ASN A 76 -10.52 11.32 -2.70
N VAL A 77 -11.10 10.79 -1.62
CA VAL A 77 -10.38 10.54 -0.38
C VAL A 77 -10.01 9.06 -0.32
N VAL A 78 -8.74 8.80 -0.03
CA VAL A 78 -8.21 7.44 0.15
C VAL A 78 -7.67 7.33 1.56
N TYR A 79 -8.07 6.28 2.25
CA TYR A 79 -7.63 5.93 3.59
C TYR A 79 -6.85 4.63 3.54
N GLY A 80 -5.84 4.52 4.39
CA GLY A 80 -5.15 3.27 4.62
C GLY A 80 -4.75 3.12 6.07
N VAL A 81 -4.76 1.89 6.55
CA VAL A 81 -4.32 1.54 7.90
C VAL A 81 -3.28 0.44 7.83
N GLY A 82 -2.31 0.48 8.73
CA GLY A 82 -1.17 -0.42 8.74
C GLY A 82 -0.74 -0.87 10.12
N ASP A 83 0.33 -1.65 10.15
CA ASP A 83 0.98 -2.08 11.38
C ASP A 83 1.48 -0.88 12.21
N GLU A 84 1.60 -1.07 13.53
CA GLU A 84 2.13 -0.08 14.48
C GLU A 84 1.40 1.28 14.51
N GLY A 85 0.08 1.23 14.30
CA GLY A 85 -0.79 2.41 14.38
C GLY A 85 -0.64 3.37 13.20
N ILE A 86 -0.11 2.90 12.07
CA ILE A 86 -0.01 3.71 10.86
C ILE A 86 -1.40 3.98 10.29
N PHE A 87 -1.64 5.26 10.02
CA PHE A 87 -2.79 5.76 9.29
C PHE A 87 -2.29 6.65 8.16
N ILE A 88 -2.74 6.38 6.95
CA ILE A 88 -2.44 7.18 5.76
C ILE A 88 -3.73 7.72 5.18
N ARG A 89 -3.66 8.95 4.67
CA ARG A 89 -4.79 9.60 4.02
C ARG A 89 -4.34 10.41 2.82
N SER A 90 -5.02 10.26 1.70
CA SER A 90 -4.97 11.17 0.57
C SER A 90 -6.31 11.87 0.42
N MET A 91 -6.31 13.16 0.09
CA MET A 91 -7.54 13.92 -0.22
C MET A 91 -7.68 14.23 -1.72
N ASN A 92 -6.75 13.73 -2.54
CA ASN A 92 -6.67 14.00 -3.97
C ASN A 92 -6.39 12.72 -4.76
N GLY A 93 -7.14 11.64 -4.48
CA GLY A 93 -7.11 10.41 -5.27
C GLY A 93 -5.79 9.63 -5.22
N GLY A 94 -4.96 9.87 -4.20
CA GLY A 94 -3.69 9.18 -4.02
C GLY A 94 -2.47 9.89 -4.63
N GLU A 95 -2.61 11.13 -5.09
CA GLU A 95 -1.47 11.93 -5.57
C GLU A 95 -0.58 12.42 -4.41
N ASN A 96 -1.19 12.92 -3.33
CA ASN A 96 -0.51 13.37 -2.12
C ASN A 96 -1.04 12.63 -0.88
N TRP A 97 -0.14 12.37 0.08
CA TRP A 97 -0.46 11.58 1.26
C TRP A 97 -0.02 12.29 2.55
N THR A 98 -0.93 12.32 3.52
CA THR A 98 -0.61 12.57 4.92
C THR A 98 -0.41 11.23 5.61
N VAL A 99 0.69 11.07 6.33
CA VAL A 99 0.97 9.88 7.13
C VAL A 99 1.02 10.26 8.60
N GLN A 100 0.27 9.52 9.41
CA GLN A 100 0.20 9.67 10.85
C GLN A 100 0.49 8.34 11.52
N ARG A 101 1.13 8.40 12.68
CA ARG A 101 1.38 7.23 13.51
C ARG A 101 0.75 7.45 14.87
N PHE A 102 -0.24 6.62 15.20
CA PHE A 102 -0.84 6.62 16.51
C PHE A 102 -0.03 5.71 17.43
N PRO A 103 0.37 6.19 18.63
CA PRO A 103 1.03 5.34 19.62
C PRO A 103 0.13 4.15 19.95
N ASN A 104 0.64 2.94 19.81
CA ASN A 104 0.00 1.78 20.39
C ASN A 104 0.29 1.80 21.90
N LYS A 105 -0.73 2.03 22.73
CA LYS A 105 -0.64 1.94 24.20
C LYS A 105 -0.46 0.49 24.69
N GLY A 106 0.46 -0.25 24.08
CA GLY A 106 0.79 -1.63 24.45
C GLY A 106 1.92 -1.72 25.48
N ASN A 107 2.64 -0.63 25.73
CA ASN A 107 3.84 -0.63 26.57
C ASN A 107 3.69 0.27 27.81
N GLU A 108 2.50 0.81 28.06
CA GLU A 108 2.22 1.72 29.18
C GLU A 108 1.27 1.03 30.17
N LEU A 109 1.70 -0.13 30.66
CA LEU A 109 1.20 -0.72 31.90
C LEU A 109 2.32 -0.69 32.94
N GLU A 110 2.86 0.49 33.21
CA GLU A 110 3.52 0.75 34.50
C GLU A 110 2.37 1.09 35.46
N CYS A 111 1.90 0.09 36.20
CA CYS A 111 1.01 0.30 37.34
C CYS A 111 1.83 1.00 38.42
N VAL A 112 1.53 2.27 38.69
CA VAL A 112 2.05 3.01 39.85
C VAL A 112 1.08 2.88 41.01
#